data_AF-A0A7X2FTT4-F1
#
_entry.id   AF-A0A7X2FTT4-F1
#
_cell.length_a   1.000
_cell.length_b   1.000
_cell.length_c   1.000
_cell.angle_alpha   90.00
_cell.angle_beta   90.00
_cell.angle_gamma   90.00
#
_symmetry.space_group_name_H-M   'P 1'
#
loop_
_entity.id
_entity.type
_entity.pdbx_description
1 polymer ?
#
loop_
_entity_poly.entity_id
_entity_poly.type
_entity_poly.pdbx_seq_one_letter_code
_entity_poly.pdbx_strand_id
1 'polypeptide(L)'
;MPVGAFRWKTATSILPIPIQPVAAEVTDIMALVVLPCCVGEIDGHQQQIVKHKYVRAVVDGAGCGAILAPSMTPRQDVGPLLDAVDGVMLTGSTSNVHPDNYQGVAPREGLALDVIRDESSLALIREAVSRDIPLLAICRGIQELNVALGGSLHQHLQEVDGRIDHRAPEGEPLDVQYGPAHGVTLTAGGVLAGLNGDETELEVNSIHQQAIDRLADGLTVEAMAADGTVEAVRITKSRTFQVGVQWHPEHRFGENPFSRHLFSAFGRAVRAHNARR
;
A
#
# COMPACT_ATOMS: atom_id res chain seq x y z
N MET A 1 37.02 14.42 28.10
CA MET A 1 35.72 15.05 27.79
C MET A 1 34.68 13.95 27.75
N PRO A 2 33.59 14.04 28.53
CA PRO A 2 32.70 12.90 28.74
C PRO A 2 31.81 12.67 27.51
N VAL A 3 31.59 11.38 27.26
CA VAL A 3 30.75 10.80 26.23
C VAL A 3 29.29 11.22 26.47
N GLY A 4 28.65 11.79 25.46
CA GLY A 4 27.25 12.21 25.54
C GLY A 4 26.33 11.02 25.78
N ALA A 5 25.65 11.02 26.93
CA ALA A 5 24.62 10.05 27.25
C ALA A 5 23.43 10.19 26.29
N PHE A 6 23.10 9.12 25.58
CA PHE A 6 21.87 8.97 24.81
C PHE A 6 20.66 9.19 25.74
N ARG A 7 19.88 10.25 25.50
CA ARG A 7 18.58 10.46 26.14
C ARG A 7 17.48 9.99 25.19
N TRP A 8 16.87 8.85 25.51
CA TRP A 8 15.57 8.49 24.96
C TRP A 8 14.58 9.59 25.32
N LYS A 9 14.01 10.30 24.33
CA LYS A 9 12.80 11.08 24.57
C LYS A 9 11.70 10.05 24.86
N THR A 10 11.20 10.09 26.09
CA THR A 10 10.13 9.23 26.59
C THR A 10 8.95 9.24 25.61
N ALA A 11 8.61 8.05 25.11
CA ALA A 11 7.39 7.82 24.36
C ALA A 11 6.18 8.27 25.19
N THR A 12 5.29 9.03 24.58
CA THR A 12 3.94 9.27 25.09
C THR A 12 3.32 7.92 25.43
N SER A 13 2.80 7.77 26.64
CA SER A 13 2.24 6.51 27.13
C SER A 13 1.10 6.04 26.22
N ILE A 14 1.37 5.03 25.40
CA ILE A 14 0.32 4.25 24.75
C ILE A 14 -0.27 3.38 25.86
N LEU A 15 -1.45 3.74 26.34
CA LEU A 15 -2.22 2.85 27.22
C LEU A 15 -2.51 1.56 26.44
N PRO A 16 -2.23 0.37 26.99
CA PRO A 16 -2.57 -0.88 26.33
C PRO A 16 -4.09 -1.00 26.25
N ILE A 17 -4.62 -1.13 25.03
CA ILE A 17 -6.00 -1.56 24.81
C ILE A 17 -6.08 -3.02 25.27
N PRO A 18 -7.06 -3.41 26.10
CA PRO A 18 -7.19 -4.80 26.52
C PRO A 18 -7.55 -5.69 25.32
N ILE A 19 -6.56 -6.44 24.85
CA ILE A 19 -6.72 -7.52 23.86
C ILE A 19 -7.20 -8.77 24.60
N GLN A 20 -8.39 -9.25 24.27
CA GLN A 20 -8.85 -10.58 24.65
C GLN A 20 -8.03 -11.60 23.83
N PRO A 21 -7.36 -12.58 24.46
CA PRO A 21 -6.70 -13.64 23.72
C PRO A 21 -7.76 -14.50 23.03
N VAL A 22 -7.72 -14.55 21.70
CA VAL A 22 -8.41 -15.59 20.96
C VAL A 22 -7.61 -16.87 21.21
N ALA A 23 -8.25 -17.88 21.81
CA ALA A 23 -7.63 -19.18 22.03
C ALA A 23 -7.19 -19.75 20.67
N ALA A 24 -5.88 -19.83 20.44
CA ALA A 24 -5.32 -20.49 19.26
C ALA A 24 -5.28 -22.00 19.55
N GLU A 25 -6.23 -22.74 18.99
CA GLU A 25 -6.02 -24.17 18.78
C GLU A 25 -4.87 -24.33 17.77
N VAL A 26 -3.82 -25.03 18.18
CA VAL A 26 -2.66 -25.33 17.34
C VAL A 26 -3.08 -26.36 16.30
N THR A 27 -3.42 -25.93 15.09
CA THR A 27 -3.24 -26.71 13.83
C THR A 27 -3.23 -25.87 12.54
N ASP A 28 -3.46 -24.54 12.55
CA ASP A 28 -3.43 -23.74 11.32
C ASP A 28 -2.07 -23.01 11.17
N ILE A 29 -1.33 -23.29 10.09
CA ILE A 29 -0.10 -22.55 9.78
C ILE A 29 -0.50 -21.10 9.52
N MET A 30 0.04 -20.17 10.30
CA MET A 30 -0.28 -18.75 10.17
C MET A 30 0.04 -18.27 8.75
N ALA A 31 -0.97 -17.81 8.02
CA ALA A 31 -0.78 -17.27 6.67
C ALA A 31 0.09 -16.01 6.68
N LEU A 32 1.04 -15.93 5.76
CA LEU A 32 2.12 -14.94 5.74
C LEU A 32 1.90 -13.93 4.61
N VAL A 33 2.09 -12.65 4.92
CA VAL A 33 2.02 -11.55 3.96
C VAL A 33 3.39 -10.89 3.91
N VAL A 34 3.92 -10.76 2.69
CA VAL A 34 5.17 -10.03 2.46
C VAL A 34 4.91 -8.54 2.20
N LEU A 35 5.77 -7.69 2.77
CA LEU A 35 5.82 -6.25 2.55
C LEU A 35 7.21 -5.87 2.01
N PRO A 36 7.33 -5.31 0.80
CA PRO A 36 8.62 -4.81 0.32
C PRO A 36 9.04 -3.57 1.12
N CYS A 37 10.30 -3.52 1.50
CA CYS A 37 10.91 -2.38 2.19
C CYS A 37 11.14 -1.21 1.24
N CYS A 38 11.03 0.02 1.75
CA CYS A 38 11.67 1.18 1.12
C CYS A 38 13.16 1.18 1.45
N VAL A 39 13.97 1.77 0.59
CA VAL A 39 15.34 2.16 0.92
C VAL A 39 15.33 3.62 1.33
N GLY A 40 15.79 3.90 2.54
CA GLY A 40 15.90 5.27 3.07
C GLY A 40 17.21 5.47 3.80
N GLU A 41 17.46 6.71 4.23
CA GLU A 41 18.64 7.05 5.01
C GLU A 41 18.21 7.48 6.42
N ILE A 42 18.85 6.89 7.44
CA ILE A 42 18.71 7.28 8.85
C ILE A 42 20.12 7.40 9.42
N ASP A 43 20.43 8.55 10.01
CA ASP A 43 21.73 8.86 10.61
C ASP A 43 22.93 8.62 9.66
N GLY A 44 22.78 8.92 8.37
CA GLY A 44 23.82 8.72 7.36
C GLY A 44 23.99 7.28 6.87
N HIS A 45 23.12 6.36 7.29
CA HIS A 45 23.17 4.96 6.89
C HIS A 45 21.95 4.59 6.06
N GLN A 46 22.17 3.83 4.98
CA GLN A 46 21.08 3.20 4.25
C GLN A 46 20.37 2.17 5.11
N GLN A 47 19.04 2.20 5.06
CA GLN A 47 18.15 1.35 5.85
C GLN A 47 17.05 0.78 4.96
N GLN A 48 16.60 -0.41 5.32
CA GLN A 48 15.40 -1.05 4.79
C GLN A 48 14.24 -0.72 5.74
N ILE A 49 13.22 -0.02 5.25
CA ILE A 49 12.21 0.60 6.11
C ILE A 49 10.80 0.20 5.68
N VAL A 50 9.98 -0.20 6.65
CA VAL A 50 8.52 -0.27 6.53
C VAL A 50 7.90 0.47 7.70
N LYS A 51 6.96 1.39 7.41
CA LYS A 51 6.26 2.14 8.47
C LYS A 51 5.40 1.18 9.30
N HIS A 52 5.45 1.32 10.63
CA HIS A 52 4.79 0.41 11.58
C HIS A 52 3.29 0.21 11.33
N LYS A 53 2.58 1.25 10.87
CA LYS A 53 1.14 1.18 10.54
C LYS A 53 0.79 0.13 9.48
N TYR A 54 1.66 -0.12 8.50
CA TYR A 54 1.46 -1.19 7.51
C TYR A 54 1.62 -2.57 8.14
N VAL A 55 2.65 -2.75 8.97
CA VAL A 55 2.86 -4.01 9.71
C VAL A 55 1.66 -4.31 10.60
N ARG A 56 1.15 -3.31 11.33
CA ARG A 56 -0.07 -3.44 12.13
C ARG A 56 -1.30 -3.76 11.30
N ALA A 57 -1.46 -3.16 10.12
CA ALA A 57 -2.60 -3.46 9.26
C ALA A 57 -2.62 -4.93 8.80
N VAL A 58 -1.45 -5.54 8.59
CA VAL A 58 -1.33 -6.98 8.30
C VAL A 58 -1.65 -7.83 9.53
N VAL A 59 -0.99 -7.54 10.66
CA VAL A 59 -1.10 -8.36 11.88
C VAL A 59 -2.49 -8.20 12.51
N ASP A 60 -2.89 -6.97 12.83
CA ASP A 60 -4.11 -6.67 13.56
C ASP A 60 -5.33 -6.57 12.63
N GLY A 61 -5.15 -6.07 11.40
CA GLY A 61 -6.24 -5.83 10.47
C GLY A 61 -6.59 -7.05 9.61
N ALA A 62 -5.59 -7.66 9.00
CA ALA A 62 -5.78 -8.84 8.15
C ALA A 62 -5.74 -10.15 8.95
N GLY A 63 -5.15 -10.16 10.16
CA GLY A 63 -4.98 -11.38 10.95
C GLY A 63 -3.99 -12.35 10.32
N CYS A 64 -2.88 -11.83 9.79
CA CYS A 64 -1.83 -12.58 9.10
C CYS A 64 -0.45 -12.24 9.68
N GLY A 65 0.53 -13.12 9.48
CA GLY A 65 1.92 -12.83 9.81
C GLY A 65 2.54 -11.86 8.81
N ALA A 66 3.33 -10.89 9.28
CA ALA A 66 4.02 -9.94 8.42
C ALA A 66 5.49 -10.36 8.21
N ILE A 67 5.93 -10.42 6.95
CA ILE A 67 7.33 -10.63 6.57
C ILE A 67 7.81 -9.39 5.81
N LEU A 68 8.94 -8.84 6.23
CA LEU A 68 9.57 -7.71 5.52
C LEU A 68 10.57 -8.25 4.50
N ALA A 69 10.41 -7.87 3.24
CA ALA A 69 11.33 -8.22 2.17
C ALA A 69 12.25 -7.03 1.88
N PRO A 70 13.57 -7.17 2.06
CA PRO A 70 14.53 -6.15 1.66
C PRO A 70 14.41 -5.82 0.16
N SER A 71 14.51 -4.55 -0.18
CA SER A 71 14.66 -4.10 -1.58
C SER A 71 16.13 -4.11 -1.96
N MET A 72 16.49 -4.80 -3.05
CA MET A 72 17.89 -5.09 -3.40
C MET A 72 18.12 -5.04 -4.92
N THR A 73 19.31 -4.53 -5.33
CA THR A 73 19.78 -4.50 -6.73
C THR A 73 21.25 -4.97 -6.87
N PRO A 74 21.65 -5.69 -7.94
CA PRO A 74 20.78 -6.32 -8.92
C PRO A 74 20.20 -7.66 -8.41
N ARG A 75 18.86 -7.71 -8.37
CA ARG A 75 17.95 -8.87 -8.29
C ARG A 75 18.09 -9.82 -7.09
N GLN A 76 17.22 -9.61 -6.10
CA GLN A 76 16.71 -10.71 -5.28
C GLN A 76 15.68 -11.49 -6.10
N ASP A 77 15.83 -12.82 -6.20
CA ASP A 77 14.81 -13.67 -6.81
C ASP A 77 13.55 -13.64 -5.93
N VAL A 78 12.45 -13.15 -6.50
CA VAL A 78 11.16 -13.03 -5.81
C VAL A 78 10.40 -14.36 -5.79
N GLY A 79 10.79 -15.33 -6.61
CA GLY A 79 10.14 -16.64 -6.70
C GLY A 79 10.14 -17.40 -5.37
N PRO A 80 11.32 -17.69 -4.78
CA PRO A 80 11.40 -18.36 -3.49
C PRO A 80 10.72 -17.60 -2.34
N LEU A 81 10.71 -16.27 -2.41
CA LEU A 81 9.98 -15.44 -1.45
C LEU A 81 8.46 -15.65 -1.58
N LEU A 82 7.93 -15.64 -2.80
CA LEU A 82 6.52 -15.91 -3.09
C LEU A 82 6.15 -17.38 -2.83
N ASP A 83 7.11 -18.30 -2.88
CA ASP A 83 6.92 -19.68 -2.42
C ASP A 83 6.83 -19.76 -0.89
N ALA A 84 7.30 -18.76 -0.15
CA ALA A 84 7.27 -18.76 1.32
C ALA A 84 6.07 -17.98 1.91
N VAL A 85 5.29 -17.27 1.09
CA VAL A 85 4.18 -16.42 1.56
C VAL A 85 2.86 -16.70 0.85
N ASP A 86 1.79 -16.14 1.40
CA ASP A 86 0.41 -16.38 0.96
C ASP A 86 -0.28 -15.10 0.45
N GLY A 87 0.37 -13.96 0.62
CA GLY A 87 -0.12 -12.67 0.18
C GLY A 87 0.99 -11.63 0.06
N VAL A 88 0.69 -10.56 -0.68
CA VAL A 88 1.58 -9.41 -0.86
C VAL A 88 0.85 -8.14 -0.44
N MET A 89 1.49 -7.29 0.36
CA MET A 89 0.99 -5.94 0.61
C MET A 89 2.05 -4.90 0.22
N LEU A 90 1.78 -4.15 -0.84
CA LEU A 90 2.61 -3.03 -1.27
C LEU A 90 2.23 -1.78 -0.47
N THR A 91 3.23 -1.17 0.14
CA THR A 91 3.02 -0.04 1.06
C THR A 91 3.04 1.30 0.32
N GLY A 92 2.55 2.36 0.93
CA GLY A 92 2.85 3.71 0.47
C GLY A 92 4.29 4.11 0.82
N SER A 93 4.81 5.15 0.16
CA SER A 93 6.09 5.78 0.51
C SER A 93 6.01 7.27 0.25
N THR A 94 6.98 8.01 0.80
CA THR A 94 7.25 9.39 0.39
C THR A 94 7.97 9.45 -0.97
N SER A 95 8.63 8.36 -1.38
CA SER A 95 9.25 8.23 -2.69
C SER A 95 8.22 7.95 -3.78
N ASN A 96 8.57 8.31 -5.00
CA ASN A 96 7.75 8.19 -6.20
C ASN A 96 8.29 7.06 -7.08
N VAL A 97 7.47 6.54 -8.00
CA VAL A 97 7.94 5.60 -9.02
C VAL A 97 8.76 6.37 -10.05
N HIS A 98 9.95 5.86 -10.38
CA HIS A 98 10.84 6.48 -11.35
C HIS A 98 10.21 6.53 -12.76
N PRO A 99 10.26 7.68 -13.47
CA PRO A 99 9.62 7.85 -14.77
C PRO A 99 10.08 6.89 -15.86
N ASP A 100 11.34 6.45 -15.83
CA ASP A 100 11.85 5.43 -16.76
C ASP A 100 11.03 4.14 -16.77
N ASN A 101 10.38 3.79 -15.65
CA ASN A 101 9.54 2.58 -15.59
C ASN A 101 8.23 2.70 -16.37
N TYR A 102 7.80 3.92 -16.72
CA TYR A 102 6.55 4.19 -17.42
C TYR A 102 6.68 5.17 -18.60
N GLN A 103 7.90 5.35 -19.10
CA GLN A 103 8.20 6.29 -20.20
C GLN A 103 7.75 7.73 -19.89
N GLY A 104 7.85 8.12 -18.61
CA GLY A 104 7.54 9.47 -18.15
C GLY A 104 8.64 10.48 -18.52
N VAL A 105 8.34 11.76 -18.28
CA VAL A 105 9.32 12.84 -18.41
C VAL A 105 10.39 12.75 -17.32
N ALA A 106 11.59 13.26 -17.61
CA ALA A 106 12.70 13.29 -16.66
C ALA A 106 12.26 13.91 -15.32
N PRO A 107 12.66 13.32 -14.18
CA PRO A 107 12.24 13.81 -12.88
C PRO A 107 12.87 15.17 -12.60
N ARG A 108 12.11 16.06 -11.95
CA ARG A 108 12.66 17.33 -11.46
C ARG A 108 13.68 17.07 -10.35
N GLU A 109 14.65 17.98 -10.20
CA GLU A 109 15.62 17.93 -9.12
C GLU A 109 14.91 17.88 -7.76
N GLY A 110 15.39 17.01 -6.86
CA GLY A 110 14.82 16.83 -5.52
C GLY A 110 13.57 15.96 -5.44
N LEU A 111 13.05 15.42 -6.55
CA LEU A 111 11.99 14.42 -6.50
C LEU A 111 12.47 13.19 -5.73
N ALA A 112 11.78 12.84 -4.64
CA ALA A 112 12.12 11.65 -3.87
C ALA A 112 11.86 10.39 -4.71
N LEU A 113 12.91 9.63 -5.00
CA LEU A 113 12.89 8.42 -5.81
C LEU A 113 13.56 7.27 -5.05
N ASP A 114 13.05 6.06 -5.25
CA ASP A 114 13.60 4.84 -4.65
C ASP A 114 13.68 3.76 -5.72
N VAL A 115 14.74 3.86 -6.53
CA VAL A 115 14.95 2.99 -7.71
C VAL A 115 15.16 1.53 -7.28
N ILE A 116 15.78 1.31 -6.11
CA ILE A 116 16.01 -0.04 -5.58
C ILE A 116 14.67 -0.71 -5.20
N ARG A 117 13.77 0.05 -4.57
CA ARG A 117 12.40 -0.41 -4.34
C ARG A 117 11.64 -0.62 -5.64
N ASP A 118 11.76 0.28 -6.62
CA ASP A 118 11.08 0.11 -7.92
C ASP A 118 11.45 -1.23 -8.56
N GLU A 119 12.74 -1.55 -8.65
CA GLU A 119 13.19 -2.84 -9.23
C GLU A 119 12.58 -4.04 -8.48
N SER A 120 12.60 -4.01 -7.15
CA SER A 120 12.14 -5.11 -6.30
C SER A 120 10.61 -5.27 -6.35
N SER A 121 9.87 -4.17 -6.13
CA SER A 121 8.40 -4.16 -6.15
C SER A 121 7.85 -4.52 -7.51
N LEU A 122 8.37 -3.98 -8.61
CA LEU A 122 7.84 -4.26 -9.95
C LEU A 122 8.06 -5.73 -10.35
N ALA A 123 9.17 -6.35 -9.94
CA ALA A 123 9.38 -7.78 -10.11
C ALA A 123 8.40 -8.60 -9.25
N LEU A 124 8.27 -8.27 -7.96
CA LEU A 124 7.36 -8.92 -7.03
C LEU A 124 5.91 -8.89 -7.50
N ILE A 125 5.45 -7.74 -8.01
CA ILE A 125 4.09 -7.54 -8.52
C ILE A 125 3.81 -8.43 -9.71
N ARG A 126 4.68 -8.40 -10.72
CA ARG A 126 4.47 -9.19 -11.95
C ARG A 126 4.35 -10.67 -11.62
N GLU A 127 5.23 -11.16 -10.74
CA GLU A 127 5.22 -12.56 -10.33
C GLU A 127 3.98 -12.89 -9.49
N ALA A 128 3.63 -12.07 -8.49
CA ALA A 128 2.46 -12.29 -7.65
C ALA A 128 1.15 -12.28 -8.44
N VAL A 129 0.99 -11.34 -9.38
CA VAL A 129 -0.17 -11.27 -10.29
C VAL A 129 -0.22 -12.50 -11.18
N SER A 130 0.91 -12.95 -11.74
CA SER A 130 0.96 -14.14 -12.59
C SER A 130 0.57 -15.43 -11.86
N ARG A 131 0.87 -15.51 -10.56
CA ARG A 131 0.55 -16.62 -9.67
C ARG A 131 -0.82 -16.51 -9.01
N ASP A 132 -1.58 -15.45 -9.32
CA ASP A 132 -2.87 -15.11 -8.71
C ASP A 132 -2.83 -15.06 -7.16
N ILE A 133 -1.69 -14.60 -6.62
CA ILE A 133 -1.48 -14.43 -5.17
C ILE A 133 -2.28 -13.20 -4.70
N PRO A 134 -3.03 -13.28 -3.57
CA PRO A 134 -3.71 -12.14 -3.00
C PRO A 134 -2.77 -10.95 -2.79
N LEU A 135 -3.18 -9.77 -3.25
CA LEU A 135 -2.38 -8.56 -3.27
C LEU A 135 -3.21 -7.34 -2.85
N LEU A 136 -2.67 -6.55 -1.93
CA LEU A 136 -3.20 -5.23 -1.57
C LEU A 136 -2.14 -4.16 -1.80
N ALA A 137 -2.46 -3.17 -2.62
CA ALA A 137 -1.53 -2.13 -3.04
C ALA A 137 -1.99 -0.75 -2.56
N ILE A 138 -1.18 -0.05 -1.77
CA ILE A 138 -1.60 1.19 -1.08
C ILE A 138 -0.76 2.38 -1.53
N CYS A 139 -1.40 3.47 -1.98
CA CYS A 139 -0.79 4.73 -2.39
C CYS A 139 0.30 4.55 -3.47
N ARG A 140 1.59 4.55 -3.09
CA ARG A 140 2.66 4.18 -4.03
C ARG A 140 2.47 2.77 -4.58
N GLY A 141 1.91 1.86 -3.78
CA GLY A 141 1.62 0.49 -4.19
C GLY A 141 0.71 0.40 -5.43
N ILE A 142 -0.39 1.15 -5.48
CA ILE A 142 -1.31 1.12 -6.64
C ILE A 142 -0.63 1.69 -7.89
N GLN A 143 0.26 2.67 -7.72
CA GLN A 143 1.06 3.25 -8.79
C GLN A 143 2.06 2.23 -9.32
N GLU A 144 2.79 1.55 -8.42
CA GLU A 144 3.69 0.42 -8.76
C GLU A 144 2.92 -0.69 -9.48
N LEU A 145 1.70 -1.02 -9.03
CA LEU A 145 0.84 -2.03 -9.65
C LEU A 145 0.49 -1.67 -11.10
N ASN A 146 0.06 -0.43 -11.33
CA ASN A 146 -0.27 0.05 -12.67
C ASN A 146 0.96 0.02 -13.60
N VAL A 147 2.10 0.53 -13.12
CA VAL A 147 3.35 0.57 -13.88
C VAL A 147 3.91 -0.83 -14.17
N ALA A 148 3.84 -1.75 -13.20
CA ALA A 148 4.28 -3.14 -13.38
C ALA A 148 3.55 -3.84 -14.54
N LEU A 149 2.30 -3.44 -14.79
CA LEU A 149 1.41 -3.98 -15.82
C LEU A 149 1.37 -3.12 -17.11
N GLY A 150 2.20 -2.07 -17.22
CA GLY A 150 2.38 -1.28 -18.45
C GLY A 150 1.58 0.02 -18.54
N GLY A 151 0.93 0.44 -17.44
CA GLY A 151 0.29 1.76 -17.35
C GLY A 151 1.29 2.91 -17.14
N SER A 152 0.79 4.15 -17.13
CA SER A 152 1.58 5.36 -16.85
C SER A 152 1.04 6.14 -15.65
N LEU A 153 1.84 7.10 -15.17
CA LEU A 153 1.51 7.97 -14.06
C LEU A 153 1.61 9.43 -14.45
N HIS A 154 0.73 10.26 -13.89
CA HIS A 154 0.99 11.69 -13.77
C HIS A 154 2.09 11.87 -12.72
N GLN A 155 3.20 12.53 -13.08
CA GLN A 155 4.31 12.77 -12.15
C GLN A 155 3.95 13.81 -11.07
N HIS A 156 3.15 14.80 -11.44
CA HIS A 156 2.68 15.91 -10.61
C HIS A 156 1.20 16.14 -10.89
N LEU A 157 0.34 15.37 -10.23
CA LEU A 157 -1.10 15.38 -10.44
C LEU A 157 -1.71 16.78 -10.23
N GLN A 158 -1.20 17.51 -9.23
CA GLN A 158 -1.63 18.87 -8.91
C GLN A 158 -1.38 19.91 -10.02
N GLU A 159 -0.57 19.55 -11.03
CA GLU A 159 -0.28 20.40 -12.19
C GLU A 159 -1.09 20.00 -13.44
N VAL A 160 -1.92 18.96 -13.33
CA VAL A 160 -2.79 18.51 -14.43
C VAL A 160 -4.08 19.32 -14.40
N ASP A 161 -4.41 19.93 -15.53
CA ASP A 161 -5.61 20.76 -15.66
C ASP A 161 -6.88 20.01 -15.21
N GLY A 162 -7.64 20.65 -14.31
CA GLY A 162 -8.89 20.12 -13.78
C GLY A 162 -8.75 19.14 -12.61
N ARG A 163 -7.53 18.88 -12.13
CA ARG A 163 -7.29 18.06 -10.92
C ARG A 163 -7.28 18.90 -9.65
N ILE A 164 -7.74 18.32 -8.55
CA ILE A 164 -7.59 18.92 -7.21
C ILE A 164 -6.19 18.62 -6.66
N ASP A 165 -5.80 19.32 -5.59
CA ASP A 165 -4.56 18.99 -4.90
C ASP A 165 -4.78 17.81 -3.94
N HIS A 166 -4.22 16.66 -4.30
CA HIS A 166 -4.31 15.39 -3.56
C HIS A 166 -3.17 15.20 -2.53
N ARG A 167 -2.32 16.22 -2.36
CA ARG A 167 -1.22 16.17 -1.38
C ARG A 167 -1.75 16.52 0.01
N ALA A 168 -1.06 16.03 1.04
CA ALA A 168 -1.36 16.44 2.40
C ALA A 168 -1.07 17.95 2.59
N PRO A 169 -1.82 18.63 3.47
CA PRO A 169 -1.49 19.98 3.91
C PRO A 169 -0.08 20.06 4.51
N GLU A 170 0.74 20.98 3.99
CA GLU A 170 2.12 21.16 4.44
C GLU A 170 2.20 21.73 5.87
N GLY A 171 3.08 21.17 6.70
CA GLY A 171 3.33 21.68 8.06
C GLY A 171 2.28 21.30 9.11
N GLU A 172 1.20 20.64 8.72
CA GLU A 172 0.14 20.22 9.63
C GLU A 172 0.49 18.94 10.42
N PRO A 173 -0.13 18.68 11.59
CA PRO A 173 0.04 17.42 12.31
C PRO A 173 -0.40 16.20 11.51
N LEU A 174 0.16 15.02 11.80
CA LEU A 174 -0.15 13.77 11.08
C LEU A 174 -1.66 13.43 11.07
N ASP A 175 -2.38 13.71 12.15
CA ASP A 175 -3.82 13.45 12.20
C ASP A 175 -4.63 14.33 11.24
N VAL A 176 -4.12 15.53 10.92
CA VAL A 176 -4.70 16.42 9.91
C VAL A 176 -4.28 15.95 8.51
N GLN A 177 -3.00 15.62 8.32
CA GLN A 177 -2.50 15.11 7.03
C GLN A 177 -3.22 13.83 6.57
N TYR A 178 -3.55 12.93 7.51
CA TYR A 178 -4.27 11.68 7.23
C TYR A 178 -5.78 11.76 7.50
N GLY A 179 -6.32 12.95 7.75
CA GLY A 179 -7.75 13.18 7.91
C GLY A 179 -8.51 13.04 6.57
N PRO A 180 -9.85 13.03 6.60
CA PRO A 180 -10.66 13.07 5.39
C PRO A 180 -10.29 14.27 4.51
N ALA A 181 -10.10 14.03 3.22
CA ALA A 181 -9.61 15.01 2.25
C ALA A 181 -10.60 15.24 1.10
N HIS A 182 -11.14 14.16 0.51
CA HIS A 182 -12.14 14.23 -0.54
C HIS A 182 -12.99 12.96 -0.61
N GLY A 183 -14.12 13.06 -1.29
CA GLY A 183 -14.95 11.92 -1.65
C GLY A 183 -14.41 11.17 -2.87
N VAL A 184 -14.74 9.88 -2.95
CA VAL A 184 -14.57 9.03 -4.12
C VAL A 184 -15.86 8.28 -4.42
N THR A 185 -16.15 8.10 -5.70
CA THR A 185 -17.25 7.27 -6.17
C THR A 185 -16.71 5.88 -6.51
N LEU A 186 -17.13 4.89 -5.73
CA LEU A 186 -16.87 3.47 -5.94
C LEU A 186 -17.69 2.95 -7.14
N THR A 187 -17.12 2.03 -7.89
CA THR A 187 -17.80 1.38 -9.02
C THR A 187 -18.93 0.49 -8.50
N ALA A 188 -20.18 0.77 -8.92
CA ALA A 188 -21.35 -0.02 -8.54
C ALA A 188 -21.18 -1.50 -8.89
N GLY A 189 -21.46 -2.39 -7.94
CA GLY A 189 -21.22 -3.83 -8.07
C GLY A 189 -19.74 -4.24 -8.08
N GLY A 190 -18.82 -3.30 -7.86
CA GLY A 190 -17.40 -3.56 -7.65
C GLY A 190 -17.11 -4.20 -6.29
N VAL A 191 -15.89 -4.68 -6.14
CA VAL A 191 -15.42 -5.30 -4.89
C VAL A 191 -15.45 -4.27 -3.75
N LEU A 192 -15.02 -3.05 -4.00
CA LEU A 192 -14.97 -2.02 -2.96
C LEU A 192 -16.36 -1.51 -2.55
N ALA A 193 -17.30 -1.36 -3.48
CA ALA A 193 -18.69 -1.04 -3.16
C ALA A 193 -19.30 -2.12 -2.25
N GLY A 194 -19.08 -3.41 -2.54
CA GLY A 194 -19.53 -4.50 -1.69
C GLY A 194 -18.93 -4.47 -0.26
N LEU A 195 -17.69 -4.01 -0.11
CA LEU A 195 -17.07 -3.79 1.22
C LEU A 195 -17.67 -2.57 1.96
N ASN A 196 -18.26 -1.64 1.22
CA ASN A 196 -18.95 -0.46 1.72
C ASN A 196 -20.47 -0.67 1.90
N GLY A 197 -20.95 -1.92 1.86
CA GLY A 197 -22.38 -2.22 1.99
C GLY A 197 -23.21 -1.81 0.77
N ASP A 198 -22.61 -1.88 -0.41
CA ASP A 198 -23.17 -1.48 -1.72
C ASP A 198 -23.36 0.02 -1.91
N GLU A 199 -23.02 0.84 -0.91
CA GLU A 199 -22.92 2.29 -1.05
C GLU A 199 -21.72 2.67 -1.94
N THR A 200 -21.94 3.63 -2.84
CA THR A 200 -20.95 4.04 -3.83
C THR A 200 -20.16 5.28 -3.44
N GLU A 201 -20.57 6.01 -2.41
CA GLU A 201 -19.83 7.19 -1.94
C GLU A 201 -18.97 6.85 -0.73
N LEU A 202 -17.72 7.30 -0.74
CA LEU A 202 -16.75 7.08 0.34
C LEU A 202 -15.86 8.30 0.52
N GLU A 203 -15.73 8.81 1.74
CA GLU A 203 -14.74 9.83 2.10
C GLU A 203 -13.39 9.16 2.43
N VAL A 204 -12.31 9.68 1.85
CA VAL A 204 -10.95 9.13 2.01
C VAL A 204 -9.95 10.22 2.39
N ASN A 205 -8.83 9.80 2.98
CA ASN A 205 -7.66 10.68 3.12
C ASN A 205 -6.86 10.72 1.82
N SER A 206 -6.05 11.76 1.62
CA SER A 206 -5.27 11.91 0.39
C SER A 206 -3.90 12.54 0.66
N ILE A 207 -2.85 11.81 0.29
CA ILE A 207 -1.44 12.18 0.52
C ILE A 207 -0.59 11.68 -0.64
N HIS A 208 -0.91 12.12 -1.85
CA HIS A 208 -0.14 11.72 -3.04
C HIS A 208 -0.01 12.86 -4.04
N GLN A 209 1.15 12.88 -4.70
CA GLN A 209 1.42 13.80 -5.82
C GLN A 209 1.45 13.07 -7.16
N GLN A 210 1.64 11.75 -7.16
CA GLN A 210 1.49 10.90 -8.35
C GLN A 210 0.11 10.24 -8.33
N ALA A 211 -0.42 9.95 -9.51
CA ALA A 211 -1.59 9.09 -9.69
C ALA A 211 -1.54 8.43 -11.07
N ILE A 212 -2.43 7.46 -11.28
CA ILE A 212 -2.58 6.78 -12.57
C ILE A 212 -2.99 7.80 -13.65
N ASP A 213 -2.26 7.80 -14.76
CA ASP A 213 -2.57 8.55 -15.99
C ASP A 213 -3.23 7.60 -17.00
N ARG A 214 -2.45 6.69 -17.60
CA ARG A 214 -2.99 5.59 -18.40
C ARG A 214 -3.11 4.34 -17.53
N LEU A 215 -4.32 3.81 -17.43
CA LEU A 215 -4.60 2.52 -16.81
C LEU A 215 -4.03 1.37 -17.65
N ALA A 216 -3.42 0.38 -17.00
CA ALA A 216 -2.95 -0.84 -17.66
C ALA A 216 -4.12 -1.75 -18.11
N ASP A 217 -3.96 -2.47 -19.24
CA ASP A 217 -5.01 -3.31 -19.87
C ASP A 217 -5.56 -4.44 -18.97
N GLY A 218 -4.83 -4.84 -17.93
CA GLY A 218 -5.22 -5.88 -16.97
C GLY A 218 -5.96 -5.38 -15.73
N LEU A 219 -6.24 -4.08 -15.66
CA LEU A 219 -6.86 -3.42 -14.52
C LEU A 219 -8.27 -2.92 -14.84
N THR A 220 -9.11 -2.93 -13.82
CA THR A 220 -10.43 -2.31 -13.83
C THR A 220 -10.49 -1.28 -12.71
N VAL A 221 -11.01 -0.09 -13.01
CA VAL A 221 -11.24 0.97 -12.02
C VAL A 221 -12.28 0.50 -11.01
N GLU A 222 -12.01 0.73 -9.73
CA GLU A 222 -12.90 0.43 -8.60
C GLU A 222 -13.36 1.70 -7.87
N ALA A 223 -12.63 2.82 -8.01
CA ALA A 223 -13.03 4.12 -7.46
C ALA A 223 -12.40 5.26 -8.25
N MET A 224 -13.09 6.39 -8.32
CA MET A 224 -12.57 7.65 -8.87
C MET A 224 -12.91 8.83 -7.96
N ALA A 225 -12.02 9.82 -7.87
CA ALA A 225 -12.34 11.11 -7.29
C ALA A 225 -13.22 11.94 -8.24
N ALA A 226 -13.86 12.99 -7.71
CA ALA A 226 -14.75 13.88 -8.48
C ALA A 226 -14.05 14.59 -9.66
N ASP A 227 -12.73 14.75 -9.59
CA ASP A 227 -11.92 15.33 -10.64
C ASP A 227 -11.52 14.34 -11.75
N GLY A 228 -11.93 13.07 -11.64
CA GLY A 228 -11.61 12.00 -12.58
C GLY A 228 -10.31 11.25 -12.29
N THR A 229 -9.63 11.51 -11.16
CA THR A 229 -8.46 10.74 -10.74
C THR A 229 -8.86 9.32 -10.37
N VAL A 230 -8.13 8.31 -10.87
CA VAL A 230 -8.33 6.91 -10.47
C VAL A 230 -7.79 6.70 -9.06
N GLU A 231 -8.68 6.32 -8.15
CA GLU A 231 -8.40 6.18 -6.72
C GLU A 231 -8.34 4.71 -6.27
N ALA A 232 -8.95 3.81 -7.03
CA ALA A 232 -8.80 2.39 -6.80
C ALA A 232 -8.89 1.58 -8.08
N VAL A 233 -8.22 0.43 -8.09
CA VAL A 233 -8.23 -0.54 -9.18
C VAL A 233 -8.26 -1.96 -8.63
N ARG A 234 -8.64 -2.90 -9.49
CA ARG A 234 -8.42 -4.33 -9.26
C ARG A 234 -7.93 -5.03 -10.52
N ILE A 235 -7.32 -6.19 -10.35
CA ILE A 235 -7.00 -7.07 -11.49
C ILE A 235 -8.30 -7.63 -12.08
N THR A 236 -8.53 -7.42 -13.38
CA THR A 236 -9.82 -7.73 -14.02
C THR A 236 -10.20 -9.21 -13.96
N LYS A 237 -9.21 -10.10 -14.12
CA LYS A 237 -9.42 -11.56 -14.28
C LYS A 237 -8.90 -12.38 -13.10
N SER A 238 -8.53 -11.75 -11.98
CA SER A 238 -8.05 -12.48 -10.81
C SER A 238 -9.17 -13.27 -10.14
N ARG A 239 -8.84 -14.45 -9.60
CA ARG A 239 -9.76 -15.25 -8.77
C ARG A 239 -9.55 -15.00 -7.27
N THR A 240 -8.58 -14.14 -6.93
CA THR A 240 -8.23 -13.76 -5.57
C THR A 240 -8.41 -12.26 -5.36
N PHE A 241 -8.20 -11.81 -4.13
CA PHE A 241 -8.27 -10.40 -3.81
C PHE A 241 -6.98 -9.71 -4.28
N GLN A 242 -7.05 -9.02 -5.42
CA GLN A 242 -5.94 -8.22 -5.97
C GLN A 242 -6.42 -6.80 -6.25
N VAL A 243 -6.24 -5.92 -5.26
CA VAL A 243 -6.81 -4.57 -5.23
C VAL A 243 -5.71 -3.54 -4.94
N GLY A 244 -5.77 -2.40 -5.61
CA GLY A 244 -5.01 -1.21 -5.29
C GLY A 244 -5.92 -0.05 -4.87
N VAL A 245 -5.51 0.72 -3.88
CA VAL A 245 -6.15 1.96 -3.44
C VAL A 245 -5.11 3.07 -3.31
N GLN A 246 -5.46 4.30 -3.67
CA GLN A 246 -4.55 5.43 -3.73
C GLN A 246 -4.49 6.20 -2.39
N TRP A 247 -5.54 6.13 -1.58
CA TRP A 247 -5.56 6.60 -0.19
C TRP A 247 -4.83 5.66 0.77
N HIS A 248 -4.82 6.02 2.06
CA HIS A 248 -4.11 5.34 3.15
C HIS A 248 -5.06 4.67 4.16
N PRO A 249 -5.64 3.50 3.84
CA PRO A 249 -6.55 2.79 4.75
C PRO A 249 -5.84 2.27 6.02
N GLU A 250 -4.51 2.12 6.00
CA GLU A 250 -3.73 1.64 7.13
C GLU A 250 -3.66 2.65 8.28
N HIS A 251 -3.92 3.94 8.00
CA HIS A 251 -3.94 4.96 9.04
C HIS A 251 -5.16 4.78 9.93
N ARG A 252 -4.94 4.52 11.23
CA ARG A 252 -5.99 4.29 12.23
C ARG A 252 -7.08 3.34 11.73
N PHE A 253 -6.67 2.26 11.04
CA PHE A 253 -7.61 1.37 10.36
C PHE A 253 -8.75 0.87 11.27
N GLY A 254 -8.49 0.67 12.58
CA GLY A 254 -9.50 0.23 13.55
C GLY A 254 -10.63 1.24 13.85
N GLU A 255 -10.42 2.52 13.54
CA GLU A 255 -11.39 3.62 13.69
C GLU A 255 -12.23 3.82 12.41
N ASN A 256 -11.81 3.25 11.27
CA ASN A 256 -12.49 3.38 9.98
C ASN A 256 -13.17 2.06 9.57
N PRO A 257 -14.51 1.98 9.52
CA PRO A 257 -15.22 0.75 9.16
C PRO A 257 -14.83 0.17 7.80
N PHE A 258 -14.67 1.01 6.78
CA PHE A 258 -14.25 0.58 5.45
C PHE A 258 -12.84 -0.03 5.48
N SER A 259 -11.88 0.63 6.14
CA SER A 259 -10.52 0.09 6.29
C SER A 259 -10.51 -1.28 6.99
N ARG A 260 -11.34 -1.47 8.03
CA ARG A 260 -11.49 -2.77 8.69
C ARG A 260 -12.01 -3.83 7.73
N HIS A 261 -13.03 -3.50 6.93
CA HIS A 261 -13.57 -4.43 5.94
C HIS A 261 -12.56 -4.77 4.85
N LEU A 262 -11.79 -3.79 4.38
CA LEU A 262 -10.73 -3.95 3.40
C LEU A 262 -9.64 -4.92 3.88
N PHE A 263 -9.04 -4.67 5.04
CA PHE A 263 -8.01 -5.57 5.58
C PHE A 263 -8.56 -6.94 5.95
N SER A 264 -9.79 -7.02 6.46
CA SER A 264 -10.44 -8.30 6.73
C SER A 264 -10.68 -9.11 5.44
N ALA A 265 -11.10 -8.47 4.36
CA ALA A 265 -11.29 -9.11 3.05
C ALA A 265 -9.96 -9.59 2.47
N PHE A 266 -8.93 -8.76 2.52
CA PHE A 266 -7.57 -9.14 2.13
C PHE A 266 -7.08 -10.36 2.93
N GLY A 267 -7.17 -10.32 4.26
CA GLY A 267 -6.75 -11.43 5.13
C GLY A 267 -7.51 -12.73 4.89
N ARG A 268 -8.82 -12.67 4.60
CA ARG A 268 -9.60 -13.85 4.19
C ARG A 268 -9.07 -14.45 2.89
N ALA A 269 -8.72 -13.62 1.91
CA ALA A 269 -8.16 -14.10 0.64
C ALA A 269 -6.77 -14.72 0.82
N VAL A 270 -5.93 -14.13 1.68
CA VAL A 270 -4.61 -14.67 2.05
C VAL A 270 -4.73 -16.05 2.70
N ARG A 271 -5.59 -16.21 3.71
CA ARG A 271 -5.84 -17.52 4.34
C ARG A 271 -6.43 -18.54 3.36
N ALA A 272 -7.34 -18.11 2.48
CA ALA A 272 -7.88 -18.99 1.45
C ALA A 272 -6.83 -19.40 0.40
N HIS A 273 -5.83 -18.55 0.13
CA HIS A 273 -4.69 -18.92 -0.70
C HIS A 273 -3.79 -19.93 0.03
N ASN A 274 -3.42 -19.66 1.28
CA ASN A 274 -2.63 -20.56 2.13
C ASN A 274 -3.23 -21.97 2.19
N ALA A 275 -4.53 -22.08 2.44
CA ALA A 275 -5.22 -23.38 2.52
C ALA A 275 -5.30 -24.17 1.20
N ARG A 276 -4.95 -23.57 0.05
CA ARG A 276 -4.92 -24.23 -1.27
C ARG A 276 -3.52 -24.66 -1.70
N ARG A 277 -2.48 -24.19 -1.01
CA ARG A 277 -1.08 -24.52 -1.29
C ARG A 277 -0.69 -25.84 -0.64
#